data_AF-A0AAN6LW63-F1
#
_entry.id   AF-A0AAN6LW63-F1
#
_cell.length_a   1.000
_cell.length_b   1.000
_cell.length_c   1.000
_cell.angle_alpha   90.00
_cell.angle_beta   90.00
_cell.angle_gamma   90.00
#
_symmetry.space_group_name_H-M   'P 1'
#
loop_
_entity.id
_entity.type
_entity.pdbx_description
1 polymer ?
#
loop_
_entity_poly.entity_id
_entity_poly.type
_entity_poly.pdbx_seq_one_letter_code
_entity_poly.pdbx_strand_id
1 'polypeptide(L)'
;MPPPTPLTVGVIGPSGFGGSYLCVELLTRGHTVIGLSRHPQKLGSHERYIPRAIDIDALSYPDLATHFSDIDVLVSEYGPHTAGADALLYMPFLEAVRKIVLAVKISPIRYFLFVGGAGSLLVPGTLETCVDHPQFFMAYRRAIATSEAHIVYVEERLGAMGTALRAYRDARVAEREGRATQEHKRSIEEYEAGINRKDRATDFIRAGRTA
;
A
#
# COMPACT_ATOMS: atom_id res chain seq x y z
N MET A 1 16.28 -9.68 27.70
CA MET A 1 15.14 -8.74 27.79
C MET A 1 13.93 -9.53 28.26
N PRO A 2 13.13 -9.05 29.23
CA PRO A 2 11.82 -9.63 29.47
C PRO A 2 11.01 -9.60 28.17
N PRO A 3 10.15 -10.60 27.90
CA PRO A 3 9.28 -10.55 26.74
C PRO A 3 8.47 -9.25 26.79
N PRO A 4 8.31 -8.54 25.66
CA PRO A 4 7.51 -7.33 25.63
C PRO A 4 6.09 -7.66 26.11
N THR A 5 5.54 -6.80 26.98
CA THR A 5 4.14 -6.94 27.42
C THR A 5 3.23 -6.97 26.19
N PRO A 6 2.33 -7.96 26.06
CA PRO A 6 1.37 -8.01 24.95
C PRO A 6 0.56 -6.70 24.88
N LEU A 7 0.49 -6.12 23.69
CA LEU A 7 -0.29 -4.92 23.39
C LEU A 7 -1.54 -5.27 22.59
N THR A 8 -2.55 -4.42 22.67
CA THR A 8 -3.66 -4.41 21.70
C THR A 8 -3.32 -3.46 20.57
N VAL A 9 -3.04 -4.02 19.40
CA VAL A 9 -2.59 -3.29 18.21
C VAL A 9 -3.73 -3.18 17.20
N GLY A 10 -4.13 -1.94 16.90
CA GLY A 10 -5.04 -1.64 15.81
C GLY A 10 -4.29 -1.67 14.48
N VAL A 11 -4.81 -2.37 13.48
CA VAL A 11 -4.27 -2.36 12.11
C VAL A 11 -5.34 -1.90 11.14
N ILE A 12 -5.19 -0.70 10.59
CA ILE A 12 -6.02 -0.24 9.46
C ILE A 12 -5.52 -0.92 8.19
N GLY A 13 -6.42 -1.59 7.46
CA GLY A 13 -6.07 -2.35 6.26
C GLY A 13 -5.49 -3.75 6.53
N PRO A 14 -6.06 -4.55 7.45
CA PRO A 14 -5.45 -5.80 7.95
C PRO A 14 -5.37 -6.92 6.91
N SER A 15 -6.14 -6.87 5.82
CA SER A 15 -6.16 -7.87 4.75
C SER A 15 -5.49 -7.40 3.45
N GLY A 16 -4.86 -6.21 3.48
CA GLY A 16 -4.09 -5.70 2.35
C GLY A 16 -2.71 -6.36 2.23
N PHE A 17 -1.96 -5.99 1.18
CA PHE A 17 -0.64 -6.58 0.91
C PHE A 17 0.30 -6.48 2.11
N GLY A 18 0.59 -5.27 2.63
CA GLY A 18 1.44 -5.10 3.83
C GLY A 18 0.74 -5.55 5.12
N GLY A 19 -0.50 -5.09 5.32
CA GLY A 19 -1.25 -5.32 6.55
C GLY A 19 -1.48 -6.79 6.91
N SER A 20 -1.63 -7.68 5.92
CA SER A 20 -1.78 -9.12 6.20
C SER A 20 -0.54 -9.73 6.85
N TYR A 21 0.66 -9.44 6.33
CA TYR A 21 1.92 -9.90 6.94
C TYR A 21 2.16 -9.23 8.30
N LEU A 22 1.85 -7.94 8.44
CA LEU A 22 1.95 -7.25 9.72
C LEU A 22 1.06 -7.92 10.78
N CYS A 23 -0.20 -8.21 10.45
CA CYS A 23 -1.10 -8.89 11.38
C CYS A 23 -0.56 -10.27 11.78
N VAL A 24 -0.06 -11.07 10.83
CA VAL A 24 0.54 -12.38 11.13
C VAL A 24 1.74 -12.25 12.07
N GLU A 25 2.63 -11.28 11.82
CA GLU A 25 3.80 -11.04 12.66
C GLU A 25 3.40 -10.63 14.09
N LEU A 26 2.45 -9.70 14.23
CA LEU A 26 1.95 -9.25 15.53
C LEU A 26 1.30 -10.40 16.32
N LEU A 27 0.47 -11.21 15.67
CA LEU A 27 -0.17 -12.37 16.28
C LEU A 27 0.85 -13.43 16.71
N THR A 28 1.90 -13.66 15.89
CA THR A 28 3.01 -14.58 16.18
C THR A 28 3.81 -14.11 17.40
N ARG A 29 3.99 -12.80 17.55
CA ARG A 29 4.66 -12.19 18.71
C ARG A 29 3.80 -12.15 19.99
N GLY A 30 2.56 -12.61 19.93
CA GLY A 30 1.68 -12.68 21.11
C GLY A 30 0.80 -11.46 21.34
N HIS A 31 0.75 -10.51 20.41
CA HIS A 31 -0.12 -9.33 20.52
C HIS A 31 -1.57 -9.66 20.12
N THR A 32 -2.51 -8.86 20.64
CA THR A 32 -3.89 -8.85 20.17
C THR A 32 -3.99 -7.88 19.01
N VAL A 33 -4.62 -8.30 17.90
CA VAL A 33 -4.76 -7.47 16.71
C VAL A 33 -6.23 -7.12 16.50
N ILE A 34 -6.55 -5.83 16.49
CA ILE A 34 -7.85 -5.32 16.07
C ILE A 34 -7.72 -4.89 14.61
N GLY A 35 -8.31 -5.65 13.68
CA GLY A 35 -8.25 -5.34 12.26
C GLY A 35 -9.36 -4.40 11.83
N LEU A 36 -9.02 -3.22 11.33
CA LEU A 36 -9.97 -2.18 10.91
C LEU A 36 -10.02 -2.03 9.39
N SER A 37 -11.14 -2.40 8.78
CA SER A 37 -11.44 -2.12 7.37
C SER A 37 -12.91 -2.40 7.05
N ARG A 38 -13.33 -2.28 5.79
CA ARG A 38 -14.68 -2.66 5.37
C ARG A 38 -14.94 -4.16 5.50
N HIS A 39 -13.91 -4.97 5.30
CA HIS A 39 -13.99 -6.44 5.30
C HIS A 39 -12.79 -7.08 6.02
N PRO A 40 -12.58 -6.82 7.32
CA PRO A 40 -11.42 -7.31 8.07
C PRO A 40 -11.42 -8.84 8.17
N GLN A 41 -12.59 -9.49 8.17
CA GLN A 41 -12.75 -10.93 8.18
C GLN A 41 -12.05 -11.65 7.01
N LYS A 42 -11.71 -10.93 5.91
CA LYS A 42 -10.93 -11.50 4.80
C LYS A 42 -9.54 -11.98 5.20
N LEU A 43 -8.98 -11.48 6.32
CA LEU A 43 -7.69 -11.97 6.82
C LEU A 43 -7.78 -13.41 7.33
N GLY A 44 -8.95 -13.85 7.81
CA GLY A 44 -9.16 -15.15 8.44
C GLY A 44 -9.49 -15.03 9.93
N SER A 45 -9.23 -16.10 10.68
CA SER A 45 -9.55 -16.19 12.12
C SER A 45 -8.33 -16.61 12.94
N HIS A 46 -8.23 -16.05 14.15
CA HIS A 46 -7.20 -16.37 15.13
C HIS A 46 -7.73 -15.95 16.52
N GLU A 47 -7.38 -16.65 17.60
CA GLU A 47 -7.87 -16.36 18.96
C GLU A 47 -7.61 -14.92 19.43
N ARG A 48 -6.48 -14.34 18.98
CA ARG A 48 -6.05 -12.97 19.26
C ARG A 48 -6.38 -11.97 18.15
N TYR A 49 -7.17 -12.34 17.14
CA TYR A 49 -7.58 -11.45 16.06
C TYR A 49 -9.04 -11.03 16.22
N ILE A 50 -9.29 -9.73 16.28
CA ILE A 50 -10.61 -9.13 16.46
C ILE A 50 -10.93 -8.31 15.20
N PRO A 51 -11.77 -8.83 14.28
CA PRO A 51 -12.19 -8.07 13.10
C PRO A 51 -13.17 -6.96 13.50
N ARG A 52 -12.85 -5.71 13.14
CA ARG A 52 -13.67 -4.52 13.38
C ARG A 52 -14.04 -3.85 12.05
N ALA A 53 -15.25 -4.13 11.57
CA ALA A 53 -15.73 -3.61 10.30
C ALA A 53 -16.03 -2.10 10.41
N ILE A 54 -15.28 -1.28 9.68
CA ILE A 54 -15.47 0.18 9.58
C ILE A 54 -15.22 0.66 8.15
N ASP A 55 -15.84 1.77 7.79
CA ASP A 55 -15.54 2.49 6.56
C ASP A 55 -14.98 3.88 6.90
N ILE A 56 -13.67 4.04 6.74
CA ILE A 56 -12.95 5.29 7.05
C ILE A 56 -13.44 6.45 6.18
N ASP A 57 -13.85 6.17 4.94
CA ASP A 57 -14.32 7.19 4.01
C ASP A 57 -15.70 7.71 4.44
N ALA A 58 -16.56 6.82 4.95
CA ALA A 58 -17.91 7.15 5.39
C ALA A 58 -17.98 7.80 6.78
N LEU A 59 -17.04 7.48 7.68
CA LEU A 59 -17.06 7.99 9.05
C LEU A 59 -16.54 9.44 9.15
N SER A 60 -17.05 10.16 10.15
CA SER A 60 -16.45 11.39 10.64
C SER A 60 -15.22 11.06 11.50
N TYR A 61 -14.28 12.01 11.66
CA TYR A 61 -13.10 11.75 12.51
C TYR A 61 -13.45 11.56 14.00
N PRO A 62 -14.48 12.22 14.60
CA PRO A 62 -14.93 11.89 15.96
C PRO A 62 -15.47 10.47 16.08
N ASP A 63 -16.30 10.02 15.12
CA ASP A 63 -16.83 8.66 15.15
C ASP A 63 -15.72 7.63 14.98
N LEU A 64 -14.77 7.89 14.08
CA LEU A 64 -13.60 7.05 13.87
C LEU A 64 -12.76 6.90 15.16
N ALA A 65 -12.62 7.96 15.96
CA ALA A 65 -11.89 7.91 17.23
C ALA A 65 -12.51 6.97 18.26
N THR A 66 -13.84 6.76 18.23
CA THR A 66 -14.51 5.82 19.14
C THR A 66 -14.04 4.37 18.90
N HIS A 67 -13.74 4.04 17.64
CA HIS A 67 -13.17 2.76 17.23
C HIS A 67 -11.69 2.60 17.62
N PHE A 68 -11.08 3.58 18.26
CA PHE A 68 -9.69 3.54 18.73
C PHE A 68 -9.56 3.46 20.25
N SER A 69 -10.68 3.42 20.98
CA SER A 69 -10.72 3.55 22.45
C SER A 69 -10.04 2.42 23.23
N ASP A 70 -9.97 1.22 22.66
CA ASP A 70 -9.40 0.01 23.26
C ASP A 70 -8.07 -0.42 22.61
N ILE A 71 -7.40 0.51 21.92
CA ILE A 71 -6.15 0.27 21.18
C ILE A 71 -4.97 0.96 21.88
N ASP A 72 -3.90 0.21 22.15
CA ASP A 72 -2.64 0.76 22.68
C ASP A 72 -1.82 1.48 21.59
N VAL A 73 -1.72 0.81 20.44
CA VAL A 73 -0.91 1.24 19.28
C VAL A 73 -1.72 1.07 18.01
N LEU A 74 -1.78 2.12 17.19
CA LEU A 74 -2.43 2.05 15.88
C LEU A 74 -1.38 2.05 14.77
N VAL A 75 -1.43 1.05 13.90
CA VAL A 75 -0.63 0.97 12.67
C VAL A 75 -1.57 1.17 11.48
N SER A 76 -1.27 2.16 10.66
CA SER A 76 -1.99 2.43 9.43
C SER A 76 -1.23 1.86 8.24
N GLU A 77 -1.75 0.75 7.71
CA GLU A 77 -1.44 0.19 6.39
C GLU A 77 -2.43 0.71 5.34
N TYR A 78 -3.07 1.87 5.63
CA TYR A 78 -3.94 2.56 4.70
C TYR A 78 -3.13 3.05 3.50
N GLY A 79 -3.04 2.20 2.50
CA GLY A 79 -2.53 2.56 1.20
C GLY A 79 -3.66 3.05 0.29
N PRO A 80 -3.32 3.76 -0.78
CA PRO A 80 -4.26 4.12 -1.84
C PRO A 80 -4.66 2.92 -2.71
N HIS A 81 -4.58 1.72 -2.15
CA HIS A 81 -4.73 0.49 -2.90
C HIS A 81 -6.18 0.02 -2.96
N THR A 82 -7.15 0.94 -2.97
CA THR A 82 -8.55 0.59 -3.20
C THR A 82 -8.70 -0.12 -4.56
N ALA A 83 -9.72 -0.97 -4.69
CA ALA A 83 -10.01 -1.69 -5.92
C ALA A 83 -10.77 -0.78 -6.90
N GLY A 84 -10.62 -1.01 -8.21
CA GLY A 84 -11.39 -0.31 -9.26
C GLY A 84 -10.70 0.89 -9.90
N ALA A 85 -11.39 1.55 -10.83
CA ALA A 85 -10.86 2.67 -11.62
C ALA A 85 -10.55 3.93 -10.79
N ASP A 86 -11.10 4.02 -9.58
CA ASP A 86 -10.93 5.14 -8.63
C ASP A 86 -9.81 4.90 -7.60
N ALA A 87 -9.06 3.80 -7.77
CA ALA A 87 -7.93 3.37 -6.95
C ALA A 87 -6.73 4.34 -6.91
N LEU A 88 -6.78 5.45 -7.63
CA LEU A 88 -5.67 6.39 -7.81
C LEU A 88 -6.13 7.83 -7.63
N LEU A 89 -7.19 8.06 -6.85
CA LEU A 89 -7.69 9.41 -6.59
C LEU A 89 -6.95 10.05 -5.41
N TYR A 90 -6.29 11.17 -5.71
CA TYR A 90 -5.48 11.98 -4.80
C TYR A 90 -6.25 12.48 -3.58
N MET A 91 -7.36 13.19 -3.83
CA MET A 91 -8.10 13.89 -2.78
C MET A 91 -8.74 12.93 -1.76
N PRO A 92 -9.38 11.81 -2.16
CA PRO A 92 -9.91 10.84 -1.20
C PRO A 92 -8.84 10.25 -0.27
N PHE A 93 -7.66 9.90 -0.80
CA PHE A 93 -6.56 9.39 0.03
C PHE A 93 -6.12 10.41 1.08
N LEU A 94 -5.90 11.66 0.65
CA LEU A 94 -5.49 12.75 1.55
C LEU A 94 -6.51 13.00 2.66
N GLU A 95 -7.80 13.05 2.32
CA GLU A 95 -8.87 13.27 3.29
C GLU A 95 -8.97 12.11 4.28
N ALA A 96 -8.85 10.86 3.83
CA ALA A 96 -8.83 9.70 4.71
C ALA A 96 -7.64 9.74 5.69
N VAL A 97 -6.43 10.06 5.21
CA VAL A 97 -5.24 10.19 6.07
C VAL A 97 -5.44 11.32 7.09
N ARG A 98 -5.96 12.48 6.68
CA ARG A 98 -6.30 13.59 7.58
C ARG A 98 -7.30 13.17 8.66
N LYS A 99 -8.37 12.47 8.29
CA LYS A 99 -9.35 11.93 9.24
C LYS A 99 -8.70 10.97 10.25
N ILE A 100 -7.85 10.05 9.79
CA ILE A 100 -7.14 9.12 10.68
C ILE A 100 -6.28 9.90 11.68
N VAL A 101 -5.49 10.87 11.23
CA VAL A 101 -4.63 11.68 12.11
C VAL A 101 -5.45 12.49 13.12
N LEU A 102 -6.56 13.10 12.69
CA LEU A 102 -7.46 13.84 13.60
C LEU A 102 -8.12 12.92 14.61
N ALA A 103 -8.57 11.73 14.20
CA ALA A 103 -9.18 10.73 15.08
C ALA A 103 -8.17 10.22 16.12
N VAL A 104 -6.93 9.94 15.71
CA VAL A 104 -5.84 9.55 16.63
C VAL A 104 -5.62 10.63 17.69
N LYS A 105 -5.56 11.91 17.30
CA LYS A 105 -5.32 13.05 18.23
C LYS A 105 -6.35 13.18 19.35
N ILE A 106 -7.59 12.75 19.12
CA ILE A 106 -8.67 12.84 20.11
C ILE A 106 -8.99 11.48 20.77
N SER A 107 -8.26 10.43 20.40
CA SER A 107 -8.36 9.09 20.96
C SER A 107 -7.35 8.87 22.09
N PRO A 108 -7.50 7.84 22.93
CA PRO A 108 -6.51 7.51 23.97
C PRO A 108 -5.25 6.80 23.44
N ILE A 109 -5.08 6.62 22.11
CA ILE A 109 -3.93 5.94 21.51
C ILE A 109 -2.63 6.66 21.93
N ARG A 110 -1.65 5.88 22.42
CA ARG A 110 -0.34 6.43 22.81
C ARG A 110 0.68 6.44 21.69
N TYR A 111 0.52 5.58 20.69
CA TYR A 111 1.50 5.45 19.62
C TYR A 111 0.81 5.17 18.28
N PHE A 112 1.18 5.95 17.26
CA PHE A 112 0.64 5.85 15.91
C PHE A 112 1.79 5.66 14.93
N LEU A 113 1.72 4.61 14.11
CA LEU A 113 2.63 4.36 13.00
C LEU A 113 1.85 4.45 11.68
N PHE A 114 2.38 5.18 10.72
CA PHE A 114 1.84 5.24 9.37
C PHE A 114 2.87 4.67 8.39
N VAL A 115 2.50 3.66 7.62
CA VAL A 115 3.38 3.08 6.60
C VAL A 115 3.31 3.96 5.35
N GLY A 116 4.38 4.74 5.15
CA GLY A 116 4.54 5.63 4.00
C GLY A 116 5.00 4.91 2.72
N GLY A 117 5.42 5.70 1.74
CA GLY A 117 5.96 5.20 0.47
C GLY A 117 7.36 5.75 0.17
N ALA A 118 8.07 5.11 -0.75
CA ALA A 118 9.42 5.53 -1.16
C ALA A 118 9.46 6.86 -1.93
N GLY A 119 8.31 7.45 -2.27
CA GLY A 119 8.23 8.66 -3.09
C GLY A 119 8.90 9.89 -2.45
N SER A 120 8.88 10.00 -1.11
CA SER A 120 9.46 11.12 -0.35
C SER A 120 10.97 11.00 -0.12
N LEU A 121 11.58 9.84 -0.41
CA LEU A 121 13.03 9.65 -0.28
C LEU A 121 13.79 10.58 -1.23
N LEU A 122 14.96 11.04 -0.85
CA LEU A 122 15.82 11.84 -1.72
C LEU A 122 16.62 10.93 -2.65
N VAL A 123 16.75 11.33 -3.92
CA VAL A 123 17.67 10.67 -4.85
C VAL A 123 19.11 10.95 -4.40
N PRO A 124 19.99 9.93 -4.29
CA PRO A 124 21.36 10.14 -3.83
C PRO A 124 22.09 11.21 -4.64
N GLY A 125 22.66 12.20 -3.95
CA GLY A 125 23.39 13.30 -4.57
C GLY A 125 22.52 14.45 -5.08
N THR A 126 21.20 14.44 -4.85
CA THR A 126 20.29 15.54 -5.21
C THR A 126 19.39 15.94 -4.03
N LEU A 127 18.68 17.07 -4.18
CA LEU A 127 17.57 17.46 -3.29
C LEU A 127 16.21 17.08 -3.87
N GLU A 128 16.17 16.34 -4.97
CA GLU A 128 14.93 15.90 -5.59
C GLU A 128 14.38 14.67 -4.87
N THR A 129 13.08 14.68 -4.60
CA THR A 129 12.41 13.48 -4.11
C THR A 129 12.35 12.44 -5.23
N CYS A 130 12.35 11.15 -4.86
CA CYS A 130 12.20 10.04 -5.79
C CYS A 130 11.03 10.29 -6.72
N VAL A 131 9.86 10.64 -6.20
CA VAL A 131 8.69 10.84 -7.05
C VAL A 131 8.73 12.12 -7.92
N ASP A 132 9.64 13.07 -7.62
CA ASP A 132 9.89 14.22 -8.52
C ASP A 132 10.81 13.85 -9.67
N HIS A 133 11.74 12.94 -9.39
CA HIS A 133 12.81 12.59 -10.31
C HIS A 133 12.23 11.94 -11.58
N PRO A 134 12.54 12.45 -12.79
CA PRO A 134 11.95 11.98 -14.05
C PRO A 134 12.11 10.48 -14.30
N GLN A 135 13.19 9.87 -13.81
CA GLN A 135 13.47 8.45 -14.02
C GLN A 135 12.84 7.52 -12.98
N PHE A 136 12.27 8.05 -11.90
CA PHE A 136 11.83 7.21 -10.78
C PHE A 136 10.73 6.24 -11.17
N PHE A 137 9.69 6.69 -11.86
CA PHE A 137 8.60 5.80 -12.27
C PHE A 137 9.07 4.71 -13.23
N MET A 138 10.01 5.03 -14.12
CA MET A 138 10.64 4.04 -14.99
C MET A 138 11.40 3.01 -14.17
N ALA A 139 12.30 3.45 -13.28
CA ALA A 139 13.07 2.57 -12.42
C ALA A 139 12.18 1.70 -11.50
N TYR A 140 11.14 2.31 -10.92
CA TYR A 140 10.16 1.66 -10.08
C TYR A 140 9.39 0.57 -10.83
N ARG A 141 8.81 0.89 -12.01
CA ARG A 141 8.05 -0.05 -12.84
C ARG A 141 8.93 -1.22 -13.30
N ARG A 142 10.19 -0.95 -13.66
CA ARG A 142 11.19 -1.97 -13.98
C ARG A 142 11.48 -2.89 -12.78
N ALA A 143 11.67 -2.32 -11.60
CA ALA A 143 11.96 -3.07 -10.39
C ALA A 143 10.79 -3.97 -9.97
N ILE A 144 9.57 -3.44 -9.90
CA ILE A 144 8.39 -4.22 -9.48
C ILE A 144 8.06 -5.36 -10.46
N ALA A 145 8.33 -5.16 -11.77
CA ALA A 145 8.15 -6.21 -12.77
C ALA A 145 9.08 -7.41 -12.53
N THR A 146 10.17 -7.27 -11.76
CA THR A 146 11.03 -8.42 -11.42
C THR A 146 10.44 -9.34 -10.34
N SER A 147 9.43 -8.90 -9.59
CA SER A 147 8.79 -9.70 -8.54
C SER A 147 7.56 -10.44 -9.07
N GLU A 148 7.62 -11.79 -9.08
CA GLU A 148 6.46 -12.61 -9.49
C GLU A 148 5.29 -12.41 -8.52
N ALA A 149 5.58 -12.38 -7.22
CA ALA A 149 4.58 -12.16 -6.18
C ALA A 149 3.85 -10.82 -6.37
N HIS A 150 4.57 -9.76 -6.79
CA HIS A 150 3.95 -8.48 -7.07
C HIS A 150 3.02 -8.54 -8.29
N ILE A 151 3.39 -9.30 -9.33
CA ILE A 151 2.58 -9.44 -10.54
C ILE A 151 1.30 -10.19 -10.23
N VAL A 152 1.38 -11.32 -9.55
CA VAL A 152 0.19 -12.09 -9.12
C VAL A 152 -0.74 -11.21 -8.29
N TYR A 153 -0.20 -10.47 -7.32
CA TYR A 153 -0.98 -9.51 -6.54
C TYR A 153 -1.68 -8.44 -7.40
N VAL A 154 -0.97 -7.87 -8.37
CA VAL A 154 -1.53 -6.84 -9.27
C VAL A 154 -2.61 -7.42 -10.19
N GLU A 155 -2.45 -8.65 -10.66
CA GLU A 155 -3.46 -9.35 -11.48
C GLU A 155 -4.72 -9.69 -10.68
N GLU A 156 -4.57 -10.21 -9.45
CA GLU A 156 -5.69 -10.46 -8.55
C GLU A 156 -6.43 -9.14 -8.22
N ARG A 157 -5.69 -8.05 -8.05
CA ARG A 157 -6.24 -6.75 -7.67
C ARG A 157 -6.90 -5.99 -8.81
N LEU A 158 -6.27 -5.97 -9.99
CA LEU A 158 -6.66 -5.12 -11.13
C LEU A 158 -7.27 -5.92 -12.30
N GLY A 159 -7.32 -7.25 -12.20
CA GLY A 159 -7.84 -8.12 -13.25
C GLY A 159 -7.10 -7.92 -14.57
N ALA A 160 -7.86 -7.71 -15.65
CA ALA A 160 -7.32 -7.48 -16.99
C ALA A 160 -6.39 -6.26 -17.11
N MET A 161 -6.46 -5.29 -16.19
CA MET A 161 -5.52 -4.16 -16.18
C MET A 161 -4.14 -4.55 -15.60
N GLY A 162 -4.04 -5.66 -14.87
CA GLY A 162 -2.80 -6.16 -14.27
C GLY A 162 -1.95 -7.02 -15.22
N THR A 163 -2.56 -7.60 -16.27
CA THR A 163 -1.89 -8.53 -17.20
C THR A 163 -0.80 -7.86 -18.04
N ALA A 164 -0.91 -6.55 -18.28
CA ALA A 164 0.14 -5.77 -18.97
C ALA A 164 1.49 -5.83 -18.25
N LEU A 165 1.49 -5.93 -16.91
CA LEU A 165 2.73 -6.04 -16.13
C LEU A 165 3.38 -7.41 -16.28
N ARG A 166 2.59 -8.49 -16.45
CA ARG A 166 3.11 -9.84 -16.74
C ARG A 166 3.76 -9.89 -18.12
N ALA A 167 3.07 -9.40 -19.15
CA ALA A 167 3.63 -9.31 -20.50
C ALA A 167 4.95 -8.51 -20.52
N TYR A 168 4.98 -7.39 -19.79
CA TYR A 168 6.20 -6.58 -19.64
C TYR A 168 7.33 -7.35 -18.94
N ARG A 169 7.05 -8.09 -17.84
CA ARG A 169 8.03 -8.97 -17.19
C ARG A 169 8.59 -9.99 -18.17
N ASP A 170 7.72 -10.75 -18.82
CA ASP A 170 8.11 -11.88 -19.67
C ASP A 170 9.00 -11.42 -20.83
N ALA A 171 8.62 -10.29 -21.45
CA ALA A 171 9.43 -9.65 -22.48
C ALA A 171 10.83 -9.25 -21.97
N ARG A 172 10.91 -8.66 -20.77
CA ARG A 172 12.19 -8.29 -20.14
C ARG A 172 13.06 -9.48 -19.74
N VAL A 173 12.45 -10.57 -19.28
CA VAL A 173 13.15 -11.82 -18.97
C VAL A 173 13.73 -12.41 -20.26
N ALA A 174 12.93 -12.44 -21.33
CA ALA A 174 13.39 -12.90 -22.64
C ALA A 174 14.54 -12.03 -23.18
N GLU A 175 14.49 -10.72 -23.00
CA GLU A 175 15.59 -9.80 -23.36
C GLU A 175 16.88 -10.12 -22.60
N ARG A 176 16.80 -10.27 -21.26
CA ARG A 176 17.95 -10.59 -20.42
C ARG A 176 18.60 -11.93 -20.79
N GLU A 177 17.80 -12.88 -21.25
CA GLU A 177 18.26 -14.22 -21.64
C GLU A 177 18.66 -14.32 -23.11
N GLY A 178 18.61 -13.23 -23.88
CA GLY A 178 18.96 -13.23 -25.30
C GLY A 178 17.93 -13.93 -26.20
N ARG A 179 16.71 -14.14 -25.71
CA ARG A 179 15.58 -14.81 -26.40
C ARG A 179 14.48 -13.83 -26.85
N ALA A 180 14.72 -12.52 -26.78
CA ALA A 180 13.73 -11.51 -27.14
C ALA A 180 13.36 -11.54 -28.63
N THR A 181 12.07 -11.70 -28.92
CA THR A 181 11.50 -11.52 -30.26
C THR A 181 11.29 -10.03 -30.53
N GLN A 182 10.94 -9.68 -31.78
CA GLN A 182 10.53 -8.30 -32.11
C GLN A 182 9.26 -7.88 -31.37
N GLU A 183 8.38 -8.84 -31.07
CA GLU A 183 7.17 -8.60 -30.27
C GLU A 183 7.52 -8.28 -28.81
N HIS A 184 8.48 -9.00 -28.20
CA HIS A 184 8.96 -8.68 -26.85
C HIS A 184 9.54 -7.25 -26.79
N LYS A 185 10.38 -6.87 -27.76
CA LYS A 185 10.96 -5.52 -27.82
C LYS A 185 9.88 -4.45 -27.94
N ARG A 186 8.90 -4.65 -28.82
CA ARG A 186 7.76 -3.75 -28.97
C ARG A 186 6.94 -3.64 -27.68
N SER A 187 6.68 -4.75 -27.00
CA SER A 187 5.95 -4.76 -25.72
C SER A 187 6.67 -3.94 -24.64
N ILE A 188 8.00 -4.06 -24.54
CA ILE A 188 8.82 -3.24 -23.64
C ILE A 188 8.70 -1.76 -24.01
N GLU A 189 8.91 -1.41 -25.28
CA GLU A 189 8.84 -0.03 -25.76
C GLU A 189 7.46 0.61 -25.52
N GLU A 190 6.38 -0.10 -25.84
CA GLU A 190 5.01 0.39 -25.66
C GLU A 190 4.67 0.61 -24.18
N TYR A 191 5.05 -0.34 -23.32
CA TYR A 191 4.83 -0.22 -21.87
C TYR A 191 5.61 0.95 -21.29
N GLU A 192 6.89 1.09 -21.64
CA GLU A 192 7.75 2.17 -21.16
C GLU A 192 7.35 3.55 -21.69
N ALA A 193 6.92 3.63 -22.95
CA ALA A 193 6.32 4.84 -23.52
C ALA A 193 4.99 5.21 -22.83
N GLY A 194 4.27 4.22 -22.29
CA GLY A 194 3.08 4.42 -21.46
C GLY A 194 3.39 5.10 -20.13
N ILE A 195 4.48 4.69 -19.46
CA ILE A 195 4.90 5.28 -18.16
C ILE A 195 5.18 6.78 -18.29
N ASN A 196 5.80 7.20 -19.40
CA ASN A 196 6.21 8.59 -19.62
C ASN A 196 5.06 9.51 -20.08
N ARG A 197 3.93 8.95 -20.55
CA ARG A 197 2.72 9.71 -20.89
C ARG A 197 1.88 9.87 -19.63
N LYS A 198 1.82 11.09 -19.05
CA LYS A 198 1.04 11.48 -17.83
C LYS A 198 0.10 10.37 -17.34
N ASP A 199 0.66 9.42 -16.59
CA ASP A 199 -0.08 8.35 -15.95
C ASP A 199 -0.83 8.97 -14.76
N ARG A 200 -2.12 8.66 -14.59
CA ARG A 200 -2.90 9.09 -13.40
C ARG A 200 -2.21 8.64 -12.11
N ALA A 201 -1.42 7.56 -12.16
CA ALA A 201 -0.61 7.11 -11.04
C ALA A 201 0.52 8.10 -10.66
N THR A 202 1.04 8.89 -11.59
CA THR A 202 2.14 9.84 -11.34
C THR A 202 1.68 11.03 -10.50
N ASP A 203 0.57 11.67 -10.87
CA ASP A 203 -0.04 12.76 -10.09
C ASP A 203 -0.45 12.26 -8.70
N PHE A 204 -0.92 11.01 -8.63
CA PHE A 204 -1.30 10.34 -7.39
C PHE A 204 -0.09 10.01 -6.47
N ILE A 205 0.99 9.43 -6.99
CA ILE A 205 2.16 9.07 -6.17
C ILE A 205 2.89 10.34 -5.71
N ARG A 206 2.91 11.42 -6.52
CA ARG A 206 3.44 12.73 -6.12
C ARG A 206 2.75 13.29 -4.88
N ALA A 207 1.48 13.00 -4.73
CA ALA A 207 0.71 13.39 -3.56
C ALA A 207 1.03 12.61 -2.28
N GLY A 208 1.50 11.36 -2.41
CA GLY A 208 1.95 10.55 -1.26
C GLY A 208 3.12 11.17 -0.48
N ARG A 209 3.73 12.24 -0.98
CA ARG A 209 4.70 13.10 -0.24
C ARG A 209 4.10 13.83 0.96
N THR A 210 2.79 14.01 0.97
CA THR A 210 2.09 14.81 1.99
C THR A 210 1.79 14.00 3.26
N ALA A 211 2.03 12.68 3.23
CA ALA A 211 1.92 11.77 4.37
C ALA A 211 3.27 11.62 5.08
#